data_AF-A0A9P6D7P4-F1
#
_entry.id   AF-A0A9P6D7P4-F1
#
_cell.length_a   1.000
_cell.length_b   1.000
_cell.length_c   1.000
_cell.angle_alpha   90.00
_cell.angle_beta   90.00
_cell.angle_gamma   90.00
#
_symmetry.space_group_name_H-M   'P 1'
#
loop_
_entity.id
_entity.type
_entity.pdbx_description
1 polymer ?
#
loop_
_entity_poly.entity_id
_entity_poly.type
_entity_poly.pdbx_seq_one_letter_code
_entity_poly.pdbx_strand_id
1 'polypeptide(L)'
;MVNPTGKNQYGRKEYPSDDTLVAAFARYASEKNGSGLSADEQRDRLKSELKLDISRAKLFAIRRRLQIPSVRKNTTSPQERAQAVLDIKADDILGNWGVGQTRQRLANK
;
A
#
# COMPACT_ATOMS: atom_id res chain seq x y z
N MET A 1 -27.43 -2.50 -33.44
CA MET A 1 -26.23 -3.19 -33.93
C MET A 1 -25.49 -3.78 -32.74
N VAL A 2 -25.29 -5.09 -32.73
CA VAL A 2 -24.60 -5.84 -31.65
C VAL A 2 -23.14 -5.98 -32.08
N ASN A 3 -22.17 -5.65 -31.22
CA ASN A 3 -20.74 -5.71 -31.56
C ASN A 3 -20.31 -7.19 -31.75
N PRO A 4 -20.04 -7.66 -32.98
CA PRO A 4 -19.80 -9.07 -33.27
C PRO A 4 -18.45 -9.57 -32.77
N THR A 5 -17.54 -8.66 -32.42
CA THR A 5 -16.17 -8.98 -32.03
C THR A 5 -15.99 -9.13 -30.52
N GLY A 6 -16.97 -8.70 -29.71
CA GLY A 6 -16.84 -8.66 -28.24
C GLY A 6 -15.73 -7.73 -27.72
N LYS A 7 -14.99 -7.05 -28.60
CA LYS A 7 -13.92 -6.13 -28.26
C LYS A 7 -14.54 -4.79 -27.87
N ASN A 8 -14.64 -4.58 -26.58
CA ASN A 8 -14.84 -3.27 -25.97
C ASN A 8 -13.70 -2.34 -26.44
N GLN A 9 -14.05 -1.12 -26.88
CA GLN A 9 -13.12 -0.12 -27.46
C GLN A 9 -12.04 0.37 -26.49
N TYR A 10 -12.11 -0.06 -25.23
CA TYR A 10 -11.05 0.09 -24.25
C TYR A 10 -10.01 -1.02 -24.49
N GLY A 11 -8.94 -0.70 -25.22
CA GLY A 11 -7.84 -1.63 -25.52
C GLY A 11 -7.31 -2.38 -24.30
N ARG A 12 -6.57 -3.48 -24.53
CA ARG A 12 -5.94 -4.25 -23.45
C ARG A 12 -5.03 -3.33 -22.64
N LYS A 13 -5.39 -3.04 -21.39
CA LYS A 13 -4.49 -2.40 -20.44
C LYS A 13 -3.40 -3.39 -20.10
N GLU A 14 -2.16 -3.03 -20.41
CA GLU A 14 -0.99 -3.77 -19.92
C GLU A 14 -0.90 -3.54 -18.42
N TYR A 15 -1.13 -4.59 -17.65
CA TYR A 15 -0.97 -4.56 -16.21
C TYR A 15 0.47 -4.95 -15.86
N PRO A 16 1.14 -4.20 -14.97
CA PRO A 16 2.41 -4.62 -14.40
C PRO A 16 2.27 -5.98 -13.70
N SER A 17 3.38 -6.70 -13.57
CA SER A 17 3.42 -7.97 -12.83
C SER A 17 2.89 -7.83 -11.40
N ASP A 18 2.33 -8.89 -10.86
CA ASP A 18 1.76 -8.89 -9.51
C ASP A 18 2.84 -8.53 -8.45
N ASP A 19 4.07 -8.99 -8.63
CA ASP A 19 5.21 -8.67 -7.75
C ASP A 19 5.54 -7.17 -7.74
N THR A 20 5.53 -6.53 -8.92
CA THR A 20 5.76 -5.07 -9.00
C THR A 20 4.66 -4.28 -8.33
N LEU A 21 3.41 -4.74 -8.40
CA LEU A 21 2.29 -4.11 -7.73
C LEU A 21 2.39 -4.28 -6.20
N VAL A 22 2.71 -5.48 -5.72
CA VAL A 22 2.91 -5.75 -4.30
C VAL A 22 4.03 -4.87 -3.74
N ALA A 23 5.18 -4.80 -4.42
CA ALA A 23 6.30 -3.96 -4.02
C ALA A 23 5.92 -2.47 -3.97
N ALA A 24 5.18 -1.98 -4.98
CA ALA A 24 4.71 -0.60 -5.00
C ALA A 24 3.74 -0.31 -3.82
N PHE A 25 2.79 -1.20 -3.56
CA PHE A 25 1.86 -1.04 -2.44
C PHE A 25 2.54 -1.11 -1.07
N ALA A 26 3.59 -1.92 -0.92
CA ALA A 26 4.39 -1.98 0.30
C ALA A 26 5.10 -0.64 0.56
N ARG A 27 5.72 -0.05 -0.48
CA ARG A 27 6.30 1.31 -0.39
C ARG A 27 5.24 2.34 -0.04
N TYR A 28 4.07 2.27 -0.67
CA TYR A 28 3.00 3.23 -0.40
C TYR A 28 2.42 3.11 1.01
N ALA A 29 2.59 1.97 1.68
CA ALA A 29 2.15 1.77 3.05
C ALA A 29 3.11 2.40 4.07
N SER A 30 4.42 2.42 3.79
CA SER A 30 5.43 2.99 4.70
C SER A 30 5.55 4.52 4.62
N GLU A 31 5.02 5.12 3.56
CA GLU A 31 5.07 6.57 3.35
C GLU A 31 4.19 7.39 4.31
N LYS A 32 4.42 8.71 4.33
CA LYS A 32 3.80 9.67 5.28
C LYS A 32 3.95 9.23 6.74
N ASN A 33 5.19 9.02 7.19
CA ASN A 33 5.49 8.61 8.57
C ASN A 33 4.75 7.32 8.98
N GLY A 34 4.57 6.39 8.04
CA GLY A 34 3.88 5.12 8.29
C GLY A 34 2.35 5.19 8.34
N SER A 35 1.75 6.33 8.01
CA SER A 35 0.29 6.43 7.85
C SER A 35 -0.21 5.89 6.51
N GLY A 36 0.71 5.74 5.55
CA GLY A 36 0.43 5.29 4.20
C GLY A 36 -0.24 6.36 3.33
N LEU A 37 -0.11 6.22 2.02
CA LEU A 37 -0.79 7.11 1.08
C LEU A 37 -2.30 6.84 1.03
N SER A 38 -3.06 7.91 0.79
CA SER A 38 -4.48 7.79 0.51
C SER A 38 -4.72 7.04 -0.81
N ALA A 39 -5.94 6.54 -1.00
CA ALA A 39 -6.29 5.80 -2.22
C ALA A 39 -6.20 6.66 -3.49
N ASP A 40 -6.36 7.98 -3.38
CA ASP A 40 -6.25 8.88 -4.53
C ASP A 40 -4.78 9.16 -4.86
N GLU A 41 -3.94 9.42 -3.85
CA GLU A 41 -2.48 9.55 -4.04
C GLU A 41 -1.83 8.28 -4.58
N GLN A 42 -2.28 7.10 -4.14
CA GLN A 42 -1.81 5.82 -4.67
C GLN A 42 -2.15 5.68 -6.16
N ARG A 43 -3.30 6.17 -6.61
CA ARG A 43 -3.67 6.13 -8.03
C ARG A 43 -2.82 7.08 -8.84
N ASP A 44 -2.57 8.28 -8.34
CA ASP A 44 -1.73 9.26 -9.01
C ASP A 44 -0.30 8.73 -9.16
N ARG A 45 0.23 8.07 -8.13
CA ARG A 45 1.53 7.37 -8.21
C ARG A 45 1.54 6.18 -9.16
N LEU A 46 0.52 5.33 -9.12
CA LEU A 46 0.42 4.21 -10.07
C LEU A 46 0.36 4.72 -11.51
N LYS A 47 -0.27 5.88 -11.74
CA LYS A 47 -0.32 6.54 -13.05
C LYS A 47 1.04 7.14 -13.44
N SER A 48 1.77 7.76 -12.52
CA SER A 48 3.08 8.37 -12.83
C SER A 48 4.21 7.34 -12.96
N GLU A 49 4.29 6.37 -12.05
CA GLU A 49 5.40 5.40 -11.98
C GLU A 49 5.18 4.18 -12.87
N LEU A 50 3.96 3.64 -12.90
CA LEU A 50 3.65 2.39 -13.61
C LEU A 50 2.76 2.61 -14.85
N LYS A 51 2.50 3.87 -15.22
CA LYS A 51 1.59 4.27 -16.32
C LYS A 51 0.20 3.60 -16.22
N LEU A 52 -0.20 3.23 -15.00
CA LEU A 52 -1.39 2.45 -14.75
C LEU A 52 -2.55 3.37 -14.33
N ASP A 53 -3.35 3.80 -15.30
CA ASP A 53 -4.56 4.58 -15.02
C ASP A 53 -5.74 3.65 -14.66
N ILE A 54 -6.05 3.59 -13.36
CA ILE A 54 -7.11 2.77 -12.80
C ILE A 54 -8.09 3.59 -11.95
N SER A 55 -9.34 3.14 -11.95
CA SER A 55 -10.35 3.66 -11.03
C SER A 55 -10.10 3.21 -9.60
N ARG A 56 -10.64 3.94 -8.63
CA ARG A 56 -10.58 3.60 -7.21
C ARG A 56 -11.17 2.22 -6.91
N ALA A 57 -12.26 1.83 -7.59
CA ALA A 57 -12.83 0.50 -7.46
C ALA A 57 -11.85 -0.60 -7.92
N LYS A 58 -11.15 -0.37 -9.03
CA LYS A 58 -10.16 -1.32 -9.56
C LYS A 58 -8.93 -1.41 -8.65
N LEU A 59 -8.50 -0.30 -8.03
CA LEU A 59 -7.46 -0.30 -7.00
C LEU A 59 -7.80 -1.26 -5.85
N PHE A 60 -9.02 -1.16 -5.30
CA PHE A 60 -9.45 -2.06 -4.23
C PHE A 60 -9.60 -3.51 -4.68
N ALA A 61 -10.05 -3.75 -5.92
CA ALA A 61 -10.11 -5.09 -6.49
C ALA A 61 -8.71 -5.73 -6.61
N ILE A 62 -7.73 -4.96 -7.09
CA ILE A 62 -6.33 -5.40 -7.18
C ILE A 62 -5.77 -5.70 -5.79
N ARG A 63 -5.99 -4.80 -4.80
CA ARG A 63 -5.58 -5.04 -3.41
C ARG A 63 -6.17 -6.31 -2.83
N ARG A 64 -7.47 -6.56 -3.07
CA ARG A 64 -8.15 -7.78 -2.62
C ARG A 64 -7.57 -9.01 -3.30
N ARG A 65 -7.28 -8.95 -4.60
CA ARG A 65 -6.66 -10.04 -5.36
C ARG A 65 -5.26 -10.38 -4.81
N LEU A 66 -4.46 -9.36 -4.52
CA LEU A 66 -3.10 -9.48 -3.98
C LEU A 66 -3.09 -9.70 -2.45
N GLN A 67 -4.26 -9.86 -1.82
CA GLN A 67 -4.41 -10.04 -0.37
C GLN A 67 -3.72 -8.97 0.49
N ILE A 68 -3.58 -7.76 -0.05
CA ILE A 68 -2.94 -6.65 0.67
C ILE A 68 -3.88 -6.21 1.80
N PRO A 69 -3.45 -6.29 3.07
CA PRO A 69 -4.29 -5.93 4.20
C PRO A 69 -4.66 -4.45 4.14
N SER A 70 -5.92 -4.16 4.40
CA SER A 70 -6.38 -2.79 4.62
C SER A 70 -6.05 -2.38 6.05
N VAL A 71 -5.81 -1.09 6.29
CA VAL A 71 -5.58 -0.52 7.64
C VAL A 71 -6.64 -0.97 8.65
N ARG A 72 -7.89 -1.15 8.21
CA ARG A 72 -9.01 -1.63 9.06
C ARG A 72 -8.99 -3.13 9.34
N LYS A 73 -8.22 -3.91 8.59
CA LYS A 73 -8.07 -5.36 8.69
C LYS A 73 -6.63 -5.73 9.08
N ASN A 74 -6.08 -5.02 10.07
CA ASN A 74 -4.78 -5.38 10.60
C ASN A 74 -4.93 -6.68 11.40
N THR A 75 -4.20 -7.72 10.98
CA THR A 75 -4.26 -9.08 11.57
C THR A 75 -3.36 -9.25 12.79
N THR A 76 -2.50 -8.27 13.10
CA THR A 76 -1.61 -8.35 14.27
C THR A 76 -2.36 -8.15 15.58
N SER A 77 -2.03 -8.95 16.58
CA SER A 77 -2.63 -8.82 17.92
C SER A 77 -2.24 -7.49 18.59
N PRO A 78 -3.05 -6.96 19.52
CA PRO A 78 -2.64 -5.82 20.35
C PRO A 78 -1.28 -6.02 21.04
N GLN A 79 -1.00 -7.25 21.48
CA GLN A 79 0.22 -7.63 22.17
C GLN A 79 1.45 -7.55 21.26
N GLU A 80 1.36 -8.10 20.05
CA GLU A 80 2.43 -8.00 19.04
C GLU A 80 2.74 -6.55 18.69
N ARG A 81 1.71 -5.71 18.58
CA ARG A 81 1.89 -4.28 18.30
C ARG A 81 2.58 -3.55 19.45
N ALA A 82 2.21 -3.86 20.69
CA ALA A 82 2.87 -3.30 21.86
C ALA A 82 4.34 -3.74 21.91
N GLN A 83 4.62 -5.02 21.64
CA GLN A 83 5.98 -5.54 21.59
C GLN A 83 6.81 -4.86 20.51
N ALA A 84 6.28 -4.70 19.30
CA ALA A 84 6.98 -4.01 18.21
C ALA A 84 7.35 -2.55 18.57
N VAL A 85 6.50 -1.86 19.34
CA VAL A 85 6.80 -0.51 19.84
C VAL A 85 7.90 -0.57 20.90
N LEU A 86 7.85 -1.54 21.83
CA LEU A 86 8.89 -1.73 22.85
C LEU A 86 10.24 -2.05 22.23
N ASP A 87 10.29 -2.90 21.20
CA ASP A 87 11.52 -3.26 20.50
C ASP A 87 12.16 -2.00 19.87
N ILE A 88 11.38 -1.17 19.20
CA ILE A 88 11.87 0.09 18.62
C ILE A 88 12.31 1.06 19.71
N LYS A 89 11.62 1.10 20.84
CA LYS A 89 12.01 1.93 21.99
C LYS A 89 13.29 1.43 22.63
N ALA A 90 13.55 0.12 22.65
CA ALA A 90 14.80 -0.45 23.12
C ALA A 90 15.99 -0.06 22.21
N ASP A 91 15.74 0.08 20.91
CA ASP A 91 16.74 0.58 19.96
C ASP A 91 17.03 2.10 20.13
N ASP A 92 16.15 2.84 20.81
CA ASP A 92 16.31 4.27 21.13
C ASP A 92 17.14 4.47 22.42
N ILE A 93 18.43 4.11 22.35
CA ILE A 93 19.37 4.15 23.49
C ILE A 93 19.45 5.54 24.13
N LEU A 94 19.33 6.60 23.32
CA LEU A 94 19.44 8.00 23.76
C LEU A 94 18.10 8.63 24.16
N GLY A 95 16.98 7.93 23.94
CA GLY A 95 15.65 8.44 24.28
C GLY A 95 15.19 9.63 23.43
N ASN A 96 15.84 9.89 22.30
CA ASN A 96 15.62 11.09 21.49
C ASN A 96 14.52 10.91 20.44
N TRP A 97 14.00 9.70 20.26
CA TRP A 97 12.97 9.47 19.25
C TRP A 97 11.61 9.90 19.78
N GLY A 98 11.09 10.99 19.21
CA GLY A 98 9.70 11.37 19.36
C GLY A 98 8.75 10.42 18.62
N VAL A 99 7.46 10.52 18.92
CA VAL A 99 6.39 9.65 18.38
C VAL A 99 6.42 9.54 16.85
N GLY A 100 6.76 10.62 16.14
CA GLY A 100 6.84 10.62 14.68
C GLY A 100 7.93 9.69 14.14
N GLN A 101 9.12 9.71 14.73
CA GLN A 101 10.23 8.85 14.31
C GLN A 101 9.97 7.39 14.67
N THR A 102 9.40 7.11 15.85
CA THR A 102 8.99 5.76 16.24
C THR A 102 7.99 5.17 15.24
N ARG A 103 6.98 5.96 14.82
CA ARG A 103 5.99 5.53 13.81
C ARG A 103 6.62 5.23 12.46
N GLN A 104 7.53 6.09 11.99
CA GLN A 104 8.20 5.87 10.72
C GLN A 104 9.07 4.60 10.74
N ARG A 105 9.79 4.35 11.84
CA ARG A 105 10.59 3.13 12.02
C ARG A 105 9.72 1.87 12.08
N LEU A 106 8.57 1.94 12.74
CA LEU A 106 7.62 0.82 12.80
C LEU A 106 7.06 0.48 11.42
N ALA A 107 6.89 1.47 10.55
CA ALA A 107 6.38 1.25 9.20
C ALA A 107 7.44 0.79 8.18
N ASN A 108 8.72 0.85 8.54
CA ASN A 108 9.84 0.41 7.69
C ASN A 108 10.38 -0.99 8.08
N LYS A 109 9.88 -1.58 9.18
CA LYS A 109 10.12 -3.00 9.52
C LYS A 109 9.23 -3.89 8.66
#